data_AF-A0A8D9A9I4-F1
#
_entry.id   AF-A0A8D9A9I4-F1
#
_cell.length_a   1.000
_cell.length_b   1.000
_cell.length_c   1.000
_cell.angle_alpha   90.00
_cell.angle_beta   90.00
_cell.angle_gamma   90.00
#
_symmetry.space_group_name_H-M   'P 1'
#
loop_
_entity.id
_entity.type
_entity.pdbx_description
1 polymer ?
#
loop_
_entity_poly.entity_id
_entity_poly.type
_entity_poly.pdbx_seq_one_letter_code
_entity_poly.pdbx_strand_id
1 'polypeptide(L)'
;MNKIPHFRGVFCLDEIPKKPGKYEIGVVNLDKSQNRGTHWCAYVKKDNTVYYYDSFGNLRPPLELKTYLTHSKILYNYDTDQKYGSVNCGHLCLKFIKETSENLF
;
A
#
# COMPACT_ATOMS: atom_id res chain seq x y z
N MET A 1 -3.44 -6.92 -22.29
CA MET A 1 -3.53 -6.48 -20.89
C MET A 1 -2.13 -6.12 -20.41
N ASN A 2 -1.86 -4.83 -20.21
CA ASN A 2 -0.59 -4.41 -19.64
C ASN A 2 -0.56 -4.82 -18.17
N LYS A 3 0.39 -5.68 -17.82
CA LYS A 3 0.64 -6.05 -16.41
C LYS A 3 1.22 -4.83 -15.70
N ILE A 4 0.76 -4.53 -14.49
CA ILE A 4 1.43 -3.55 -13.62
C ILE A 4 2.79 -4.18 -13.24
N PRO A 5 3.93 -3.63 -13.67
CA PRO A 5 5.24 -4.18 -13.34
C PRO A 5 5.43 -4.23 -11.82
N HIS A 6 6.11 -5.27 -11.34
CA HIS A 6 6.37 -5.45 -9.91
C HIS A 6 5.12 -5.58 -9.02
N PHE A 7 3.91 -5.70 -9.59
CA PHE A 7 2.71 -5.95 -8.80
C PHE A 7 2.79 -7.30 -8.09
N ARG A 8 2.88 -7.22 -6.76
CA ARG A 8 3.06 -8.37 -5.88
C ARG A 8 1.74 -9.03 -5.55
N GLY A 9 0.69 -8.24 -5.37
CA GLY A 9 -0.65 -8.73 -5.11
C GLY A 9 -1.47 -7.80 -4.22
N VAL A 10 -2.64 -8.31 -3.86
CA VAL A 10 -3.57 -7.72 -2.90
C VAL A 10 -3.64 -8.67 -1.72
N PHE A 11 -3.45 -8.17 -0.51
CA PHE A 11 -3.34 -8.98 0.71
C PHE A 11 -4.21 -8.41 1.82
N CYS A 12 -4.73 -9.26 2.70
CA CYS A 12 -5.10 -8.82 4.04
C CYS A 12 -3.84 -8.69 4.91
N LEU A 13 -3.93 -7.97 6.03
CA LEU A 13 -2.75 -7.64 6.83
C LEU A 13 -2.01 -8.87 7.36
N ASP A 14 -2.75 -9.94 7.64
CA ASP A 14 -2.27 -11.24 8.11
C ASP A 14 -1.82 -12.20 6.99
N GLU A 15 -1.99 -11.81 5.73
CA GLU A 15 -1.63 -12.61 4.55
C GLU A 15 -0.48 -12.01 3.74
N ILE A 16 0.15 -10.95 4.25
CA ILE A 16 1.34 -10.35 3.64
C ILE A 16 2.46 -11.41 3.58
N PRO A 17 3.25 -11.48 2.48
CA PRO A 17 4.36 -12.40 2.37
C PRO A 17 5.39 -12.26 3.50
N LYS A 18 6.22 -13.28 3.70
CA LYS A 18 7.23 -13.26 4.78
C LYS A 18 8.37 -12.25 4.55
N LYS A 19 8.68 -11.93 3.29
CA LYS A 19 9.79 -11.03 2.92
C LYS A 19 9.40 -10.15 1.73
N PRO A 20 9.77 -8.86 1.73
CA PRO A 20 9.54 -7.97 0.60
C PRO A 20 10.54 -8.24 -0.53
N GLY A 21 10.09 -8.10 -1.76
CA GLY A 21 10.95 -8.05 -2.94
C GLY A 21 11.79 -6.76 -2.98
N LYS A 22 12.80 -6.73 -3.85
CA LYS A 22 13.61 -5.51 -4.08
C LYS A 22 12.75 -4.38 -4.67
N TYR A 23 11.93 -4.73 -5.66
CA TYR A 23 10.91 -3.89 -6.26
C TYR A 23 9.58 -4.62 -6.14
N GLU A 24 8.58 -3.98 -5.55
CA GLU A 24 7.24 -4.56 -5.44
C GLU A 24 6.18 -3.49 -5.20
N ILE A 25 4.97 -3.77 -5.68
CA ILE A 25 3.79 -2.95 -5.49
C ILE A 25 2.74 -3.82 -4.81
N GLY A 26 2.15 -3.34 -3.72
CA GLY A 26 1.10 -4.06 -3.01
C GLY A 26 -0.07 -3.17 -2.65
N VAL A 27 -1.25 -3.79 -2.59
CA VAL A 27 -2.44 -3.24 -1.95
C VAL A 27 -2.74 -4.10 -0.73
N VAL A 28 -3.00 -3.47 0.41
CA VAL A 28 -3.19 -4.15 1.69
C VAL A 28 -4.51 -3.72 2.30
N ASN A 29 -5.34 -4.69 2.69
CA ASN A 29 -6.44 -4.44 3.61
C ASN A 29 -5.87 -4.35 5.02
N LEU A 30 -6.26 -3.32 5.78
CA LEU A 30 -5.84 -3.19 7.19
C LEU A 30 -6.56 -4.17 8.12
N ASP A 31 -7.56 -4.91 7.62
CA ASP A 31 -8.23 -5.97 8.33
C ASP A 31 -7.59 -7.35 8.09
N LYS A 32 -8.04 -8.34 8.86
CA LYS A 32 -7.65 -9.75 8.72
C LYS A 32 -8.47 -10.48 7.66
N SER A 33 -7.92 -11.53 7.07
CA SER A 33 -8.55 -12.24 5.95
C SER A 33 -9.85 -12.98 6.30
N GLN A 34 -10.07 -13.27 7.59
CA GLN A 34 -11.32 -13.86 8.07
C GLN A 34 -12.47 -12.83 8.17
N ASN A 35 -12.17 -11.54 8.09
CA ASN A 35 -13.14 -10.47 8.18
C ASN A 35 -13.57 -9.98 6.79
N ARG A 36 -14.57 -9.08 6.74
CA ARG A 36 -15.09 -8.55 5.48
C ARG A 36 -14.20 -7.47 4.84
N GLY A 37 -13.16 -7.02 5.55
CA GLY A 37 -12.31 -5.91 5.13
C GLY A 37 -12.84 -4.55 5.62
N THR A 38 -11.92 -3.63 5.93
CA THR A 38 -12.27 -2.31 6.50
C THR A 38 -11.70 -1.15 5.70
N HIS A 39 -10.42 -1.20 5.37
CA HIS A 39 -9.71 -0.10 4.73
C HIS A 39 -8.60 -0.63 3.84
N TRP A 40 -8.42 -0.01 2.67
CA TRP A 40 -7.40 -0.38 1.71
C TRP A 40 -6.33 0.70 1.66
N CYS A 41 -5.08 0.27 1.79
CA CYS A 41 -3.88 1.10 1.62
C CYS A 41 -3.01 0.50 0.52
N ALA A 42 -2.07 1.29 0.00
CA ALA A 42 -1.14 0.84 -1.03
C ALA A 42 0.31 1.15 -0.64
N TYR A 43 1.23 0.40 -1.23
CA TYR A 43 2.63 0.75 -1.18
C TYR A 43 3.35 0.46 -2.51
N VAL A 44 4.35 1.29 -2.81
CA VAL A 44 5.32 1.06 -3.89
C VAL A 44 6.70 1.02 -3.27
N LYS A 45 7.39 -0.12 -3.40
CA LYS A 45 8.75 -0.31 -2.93
C LYS A 45 9.73 -0.24 -4.09
N LYS A 46 10.74 0.63 -3.96
CA LYS A 46 11.90 0.71 -4.86
C LYS A 46 13.17 0.71 -4.03
N ASP A 47 13.97 -0.35 -4.18
CA ASP A 47 15.18 -0.57 -3.39
C ASP A 47 14.89 -0.52 -1.89
N ASN A 48 15.50 0.44 -1.18
CA ASN A 48 15.35 0.66 0.26
C ASN A 48 14.37 1.80 0.59
N THR A 49 13.55 2.24 -0.37
CA THR A 49 12.51 3.26 -0.15
C THR A 49 11.14 2.66 -0.41
N VAL A 50 10.20 2.93 0.48
CA VAL A 50 8.80 2.58 0.31
C VAL A 50 7.96 3.86 0.35
N TYR A 51 7.09 3.99 -0.63
CA TYR A 51 6.04 5.00 -0.66
C TYR A 51 4.76 4.32 -0.22
N TYR A 52 4.32 4.59 1.00
CA TYR A 52 3.05 4.13 1.56
C TYR A 52 1.97 5.18 1.32
N TYR A 53 0.77 4.72 1.00
CA TYR A 53 -0.38 5.58 0.78
C TYR A 53 -1.56 5.11 1.61
N ASP A 54 -2.12 6.05 2.36
CA ASP A 54 -3.38 5.92 3.06
C ASP A 54 -4.24 7.13 2.69
N SER A 55 -5.41 6.91 2.12
CA SER A 55 -6.26 7.99 1.62
C SER A 55 -6.80 8.91 2.72
N PHE A 56 -6.74 8.53 3.99
CA PHE A 56 -7.05 9.42 5.10
C PHE A 56 -5.93 10.41 5.42
N GLY A 57 -4.71 10.16 4.94
CA GLY A 57 -3.57 11.08 5.09
C GLY A 57 -3.00 11.13 6.50
N ASN A 58 -1.73 11.50 6.60
CA ASN A 58 -0.98 11.67 7.85
C ASN A 58 -1.04 10.44 8.78
N LEU A 59 -1.19 9.25 8.17
CA LEU A 59 -1.21 7.97 8.86
C LEU A 59 0.02 7.17 8.44
N ARG A 60 0.69 6.60 9.44
CA ARG A 60 1.79 5.66 9.24
C ARG A 60 1.21 4.25 9.00
N PRO A 61 1.92 3.37 8.29
CA PRO A 61 1.47 2.00 8.12
C PRO A 61 1.34 1.28 9.47
N PRO A 62 0.45 0.27 9.57
CA PRO A 62 0.33 -0.57 10.75
C PRO A 62 1.64 -1.32 11.04
N LEU A 63 1.77 -1.84 12.26
CA LEU A 63 3.00 -2.46 12.75
C LEU A 63 3.42 -3.66 11.89
N GLU A 64 2.47 -4.47 11.44
CA GLU A 64 2.68 -5.65 10.61
C GLU A 64 3.31 -5.26 9.27
N LEU A 65 2.75 -4.26 8.59
CA LEU A 65 3.28 -3.76 7.32
C LEU A 65 4.64 -3.06 7.53
N LYS A 66 4.79 -2.31 8.63
CA LYS A 66 6.09 -1.70 9.00
C LYS A 66 7.15 -2.76 9.26
N THR A 67 6.79 -3.88 9.89
CA THR A 67 7.70 -5.01 10.18
C THR A 67 8.10 -5.71 8.89
N TYR A 68 7.14 -5.97 8.01
CA TYR A 68 7.40 -6.50 6.67
C TYR A 68 8.40 -5.64 5.89
N LEU A 69 8.30 -4.31 6.00
CA LEU A 69 9.12 -3.33 5.28
C LEU A 69 10.31 -2.79 6.09
N THR A 70 10.68 -3.44 7.20
CA THR A 70 11.57 -2.87 8.26
C THR A 70 12.91 -2.31 7.78
N HIS A 71 13.48 -2.87 6.71
CA HIS A 71 14.78 -2.43 6.15
C HIS A 71 14.66 -1.29 5.14
N SER A 72 13.49 -0.67 5.00
CA SER A 72 13.24 0.42 4.07
C SER A 72 12.88 1.71 4.78
N LYS A 73 13.29 2.84 4.21
CA LYS A 73 12.77 4.16 4.58
C LYS A 73 11.34 4.26 4.07
N ILE A 74 10.38 4.37 4.98
CA ILE A 74 8.95 4.50 4.64
C ILE A 74 8.59 6.00 4.59
N LEU A 75 8.15 6.44 3.43
CA LEU A 75 7.51 7.73 3.19
C LEU A 75 5.98 7.51 3.14
N TYR A 76 5.20 8.46 3.65
CA TYR A 76 3.74 8.40 3.64
C TYR A 76 3.15 9.75 3.28
N ASN A 77 1.96 9.76 2.70
CA ASN A 77 1.25 10.99 2.37
C ASN A 77 0.72 11.68 3.63
N TYR A 78 0.69 13.01 3.59
CA TYR A 78 0.10 13.85 4.64
C TYR A 78 -1.31 14.31 4.28
N ASP A 79 -1.60 14.44 2.99
CA ASP A 79 -2.88 14.93 2.50
C ASP A 79 -4.01 13.91 2.67
N THR A 80 -5.17 14.40 3.05
CA THR A 80 -6.41 13.63 3.17
C THR A 80 -7.20 13.72 1.86
N ASP A 81 -7.25 12.61 1.11
CA ASP A 81 -7.97 12.52 -0.15
C ASP A 81 -9.37 11.88 0.01
N GLN A 82 -9.61 11.23 1.14
CA GLN A 82 -10.85 10.53 1.45
C GLN A 82 -11.59 11.14 2.63
N LYS A 83 -12.89 11.35 2.45
CA LYS A 83 -13.80 11.74 3.52
C LYS A 83 -14.26 10.52 4.31
N TYR A 84 -14.50 10.70 5.61
CA TYR A 84 -15.08 9.65 6.43
C TYR A 84 -16.42 9.16 5.84
N GLY A 85 -16.63 7.84 5.81
CA GLY A 85 -17.85 7.21 5.29
C GLY A 85 -17.91 7.00 3.78
N SER A 86 -16.97 7.52 2.98
CA SER A 86 -16.90 7.18 1.55
C SER A 86 -16.22 5.82 1.32
N VAL A 87 -16.52 5.19 0.19
CA VAL A 87 -16.06 3.84 -0.17
C VAL A 87 -15.14 3.85 -1.40
N ASN A 88 -14.14 4.73 -1.39
CA ASN A 88 -13.23 4.97 -2.53
C ASN A 88 -11.74 4.73 -2.24
N CYS A 89 -11.34 4.27 -1.05
CA CYS A 89 -9.94 3.99 -0.69
C CYS A 89 -9.22 3.11 -1.71
N GLY A 90 -9.87 2.04 -2.18
CA GLY A 90 -9.29 1.15 -3.20
C GLY A 90 -9.01 1.85 -4.54
N HIS A 91 -9.91 2.72 -5.00
CA HIS A 91 -9.71 3.49 -6.23
C HIS A 91 -8.56 4.50 -6.08
N LEU A 92 -8.47 5.13 -4.91
CA LEU A 92 -7.39 6.05 -4.59
C LEU A 92 -6.03 5.33 -4.51
N CYS A 93 -5.99 4.11 -3.98
CA CYS A 93 -4.82 3.24 -4.03
C CYS A 93 -4.36 2.98 -5.48
N LEU A 94 -5.29 2.68 -6.38
CA LEU A 94 -4.96 2.45 -7.80
C LEU A 94 -4.41 3.72 -8.48
N LYS A 95 -5.00 4.88 -8.17
CA LYS A 95 -4.51 6.18 -8.66
C LYS A 95 -3.07 6.42 -8.18
N PHE A 96 -2.83 6.29 -6.87
CA PHE A 96 -1.51 6.43 -6.26
C PHE A 96 -0.50 5.46 -6.89
N ILE A 97 -0.85 4.19 -7.08
CA ILE A 97 0.03 3.19 -7.69
C ILE A 97 0.40 3.60 -9.11
N LYS A 98 -0.57 4.01 -9.93
CA LYS A 98 -0.31 4.43 -11.30
C LYS A 98 0.66 5.60 -11.33
N GLU A 99 0.34 6.69 -10.64
CA GLU A 99 1.14 7.91 -10.64
C GLU A 99 2.54 7.67 -10.06
N THR A 100 2.66 6.90 -8.98
CA THR A 100 3.94 6.66 -8.32
C THR A 100 4.82 5.69 -9.10
N SER A 101 4.25 4.61 -9.66
CA SER A 101 5.04 3.63 -10.41
C SER A 101 5.55 4.18 -11.75
N GLU A 102 4.76 4.97 -12.48
CA GLU A 102 5.17 5.65 -13.72
C GLU A 102 6.35 6.62 -13.50
N ASN A 103 6.47 7.18 -12.29
CA ASN A 103 7.57 8.06 -11.92
C ASN A 103 8.82 7.32 -11.38
N LEU A 104 8.67 6.07 -10.96
CA LEU A 104 9.73 5.31 -10.28
C LEU A 104 10.40 4.25 -11.17
N PHE A 105 9.66 3.65 -12.09
CA PHE A 105 10.11 2.55 -12.94
C PHE A 105 10.03 2.95 -14.41
#